data_AF-F2PQM4-F1
#
_entry.id   AF-F2PQM4-F1
#
_cell.length_a   1.000
_cell.length_b   1.000
_cell.length_c   1.000
_cell.angle_alpha   90.00
_cell.angle_beta   90.00
_cell.angle_gamma   90.00
#
_symmetry.space_group_name_H-M   'P 1'
#
loop_
_entity.id
_entity.type
_entity.pdbx_description
1 polymer ?
#
loop_
_entity_poly.entity_id
_entity_poly.type
_entity_poly.pdbx_seq_one_letter_code
_entity_poly.pdbx_strand_id
1 'polypeptide(L)'
;MISVSIRPHVNAGKEHAEKMRGWKAELETLNAESFSKIMAEVHEVMELSGRSKLSDRRTFSNDVLRLEISGPNEDHLSVIDVPGIFKNTTEGVTTKANIDLVRDMVHGYMRNPRSVILTVVPSNVDIATQEIVEMARELDPNGDRTLGVLTKPDLVDKGAENVIIDIISGKRSGNKVQWSVVRNPGQQDLLDQNTGRQSEVEFFRDRSPWNTLDKDRVGVDALRIRLQEVITTRTRHEFPKVKAKISKRLQVSRQIFNSLGTKRDTIEKQRAFLISLVEQFQKIVSYAIAANYGADNIFNKPELRIATEVARRSDVFSEQIEKWGHKRQFEYQANVTAPPVEYASSPTPTLFTPRPTPHSLRDYFEDAISQDNEDKGEDNKGGEPKIEVRTTADKEDLEDVLHPQKSLLLPGAEIMSWLENEYRASRGFELGTFRLTLLPAILKE
;
A
#
# COMPACT_ATOMS: atom_id res chain seq x y z
N MET A 1 -30.20 -21.50 -22.12
CA MET A 1 -29.79 -20.21 -22.71
C MET A 1 -28.27 -20.18 -22.75
N ILE A 2 -27.68 -19.80 -23.88
CA ILE A 2 -26.23 -19.71 -24.04
C ILE A 2 -25.86 -18.25 -24.26
N SER A 3 -25.05 -17.69 -23.37
CA SER A 3 -24.51 -16.34 -23.50
C SER A 3 -23.03 -16.41 -23.85
N VAL A 4 -22.60 -15.63 -24.83
CA VAL A 4 -21.21 -15.52 -25.25
C VAL A 4 -20.74 -14.09 -25.06
N SER A 5 -19.59 -13.91 -24.41
CA SER A 5 -19.03 -12.59 -24.11
C SER A 5 -17.52 -12.63 -24.08
N ILE A 6 -16.88 -11.47 -24.19
CA ILE A 6 -15.42 -11.36 -24.09
C ILE A 6 -15.05 -10.69 -22.77
N ARG A 7 -14.13 -11.31 -22.02
CA ARG A 7 -13.53 -10.70 -20.83
C ARG A 7 -12.15 -10.16 -21.17
N PRO A 8 -11.94 -8.83 -21.14
CA PRO A 8 -10.65 -8.27 -21.44
C PRO A 8 -9.61 -8.64 -20.37
N HIS A 9 -8.36 -8.73 -20.78
CA HIS A 9 -7.24 -8.94 -19.86
C HIS A 9 -7.13 -7.81 -18.81
N VAL A 10 -6.62 -8.14 -17.62
CA VAL A 10 -6.53 -7.20 -16.48
C VAL A 10 -5.69 -5.95 -16.81
N ASN A 11 -4.71 -6.11 -17.70
CA ASN A 11 -3.80 -5.03 -18.13
C ASN A 11 -4.17 -4.43 -19.49
N ALA A 12 -5.37 -4.71 -20.01
CA ALA A 12 -5.82 -4.11 -21.28
C ALA A 12 -6.03 -2.59 -21.11
N GLY A 13 -5.72 -1.81 -22.16
CA GLY A 13 -6.04 -0.38 -22.20
C GLY A 13 -7.55 -0.14 -22.05
N LYS A 14 -7.95 0.99 -21.47
CA LYS A 14 -9.36 1.29 -21.15
C LYS A 14 -10.28 1.17 -22.36
N GLU A 15 -9.88 1.75 -23.49
CA GLU A 15 -10.64 1.73 -24.75
C GLU A 15 -10.80 0.30 -25.31
N HIS A 16 -9.72 -0.49 -25.34
CA HIS A 16 -9.77 -1.90 -25.73
C HIS A 16 -10.69 -2.70 -24.80
N ALA A 17 -10.59 -2.48 -23.48
CA ALA A 17 -11.40 -3.19 -22.51
C ALA A 17 -12.90 -2.86 -22.63
N GLU A 18 -13.25 -1.62 -22.99
CA GLU A 18 -14.63 -1.23 -23.28
C GLU A 18 -15.15 -1.86 -24.56
N LYS A 19 -14.35 -1.86 -25.65
CA LYS A 19 -14.66 -2.56 -26.91
C LYS A 19 -14.95 -4.04 -26.67
N MET A 20 -14.10 -4.74 -25.92
CA MET A 20 -14.29 -6.15 -25.59
C MET A 20 -15.56 -6.41 -24.77
N ARG A 21 -15.85 -5.56 -23.77
CA ARG A 21 -17.04 -5.71 -22.91
C ARG A 21 -18.35 -5.37 -23.63
N GLY A 22 -18.27 -4.54 -24.68
CA GLY A 22 -19.41 -4.14 -25.49
C GLY A 22 -19.94 -5.28 -26.37
N TRP A 23 -19.07 -6.21 -26.81
CA TRP A 23 -19.49 -7.34 -27.62
C TRP A 23 -20.10 -8.46 -26.76
N LYS A 24 -21.31 -8.89 -27.14
CA LYS A 24 -22.04 -10.01 -26.56
C LYS A 24 -22.88 -10.67 -27.64
N ALA A 25 -23.04 -11.98 -27.55
CA ALA A 25 -23.95 -12.75 -28.38
C ALA A 25 -24.80 -13.68 -27.51
N GLU A 26 -26.02 -13.97 -27.95
CA GLU A 26 -26.90 -14.95 -27.33
C GLU A 26 -27.25 -16.03 -28.35
N LEU A 27 -27.27 -17.27 -27.89
CA LEU A 27 -27.58 -18.43 -28.70
C LEU A 27 -28.63 -19.30 -28.00
N GLU A 28 -29.55 -19.84 -28.80
CA GLU A 28 -30.49 -20.87 -28.36
C GLU A 28 -29.85 -22.26 -28.40
N THR A 29 -29.07 -22.55 -29.45
CA THR A 29 -28.38 -23.84 -29.61
C THR A 29 -26.93 -23.63 -30.09
N LEU A 30 -26.02 -24.49 -29.62
CA LEU A 30 -24.60 -24.46 -29.98
C LEU A 30 -24.34 -25.48 -31.09
N ASN A 31 -24.60 -25.09 -32.33
CA ASN A 31 -24.27 -25.88 -33.51
C ASN A 31 -22.93 -25.42 -34.12
N ALA A 32 -22.31 -26.27 -34.93
CA ALA A 32 -20.98 -26.00 -35.51
C ALA A 32 -20.95 -24.75 -36.39
N GLU A 33 -22.04 -24.47 -37.12
CA GLU A 33 -22.15 -23.32 -38.01
C GLU A 33 -22.24 -21.99 -37.23
N SER A 34 -23.10 -21.91 -36.22
CA SER A 34 -23.24 -20.74 -35.35
C SER A 34 -21.97 -20.50 -34.55
N PHE A 35 -21.31 -21.56 -34.08
CA PHE A 35 -20.02 -21.43 -33.40
C PHE A 35 -18.94 -20.88 -34.35
N SER A 36 -18.90 -21.35 -35.61
CA SER A 36 -17.96 -20.84 -36.61
C SER A 36 -18.18 -19.36 -36.94
N LYS A 37 -19.44 -18.92 -37.01
CA LYS A 37 -19.79 -17.50 -37.21
C LYS A 37 -19.32 -16.63 -36.04
N ILE A 38 -19.61 -17.06 -34.81
CA ILE A 38 -19.16 -16.36 -33.60
C ILE A 38 -17.64 -16.27 -33.55
N MET A 39 -16.93 -17.34 -33.86
CA MET A 39 -15.46 -17.32 -33.87
C MET A 39 -14.91 -16.33 -34.91
N ALA A 40 -15.56 -16.19 -36.06
CA ALA A 40 -15.19 -15.18 -37.05
C ALA A 40 -15.36 -13.75 -36.52
N GLU A 41 -16.50 -13.46 -35.88
CA GLU A 41 -16.75 -12.16 -35.24
C GLU A 41 -15.78 -11.87 -34.10
N VAL A 42 -15.52 -12.85 -33.23
CA VAL A 42 -14.59 -12.73 -32.11
C VAL A 42 -13.17 -12.45 -32.61
N HIS A 43 -12.72 -13.11 -33.69
CA HIS A 43 -11.42 -12.82 -34.28
C HIS A 43 -11.33 -11.38 -34.81
N GLU A 44 -12.41 -10.84 -35.35
CA GLU A 44 -12.46 -9.45 -35.80
C GLU A 44 -12.43 -8.46 -34.62
N VAL A 45 -13.25 -8.71 -33.60
CA VAL A 45 -13.32 -7.86 -32.39
C VAL A 45 -12.00 -7.87 -31.63
N MET A 46 -11.38 -9.04 -31.47
CA MET A 46 -10.09 -9.21 -30.79
C MET A 46 -8.88 -8.84 -31.65
N GLU A 47 -9.08 -8.41 -32.90
CA GLU A 47 -8.01 -8.05 -33.84
C GLU A 47 -7.00 -9.18 -34.06
N LEU A 48 -7.50 -10.41 -34.01
CA LEU A 48 -6.70 -11.60 -34.23
C LEU A 48 -6.54 -11.88 -35.73
N SER A 49 -5.37 -12.41 -36.08
CA SER A 49 -5.10 -12.94 -37.41
C SER A 49 -5.99 -14.17 -37.64
N GLY A 50 -7.08 -13.99 -38.40
CA GLY A 50 -7.86 -15.12 -38.91
C GLY A 50 -7.07 -15.93 -39.95
N ARG A 51 -7.77 -16.72 -40.78
CA ARG A 51 -7.15 -17.43 -41.92
C ARG A 51 -6.53 -16.51 -42.99
N SER A 52 -6.80 -15.20 -42.93
CA SER A 52 -6.26 -14.22 -43.86
C SER A 52 -4.94 -13.65 -43.33
N LYS A 53 -3.86 -13.87 -44.09
CA LYS A 53 -2.50 -13.40 -43.82
C LYS A 53 -2.36 -11.89 -44.06
N LEU A 54 -3.09 -11.05 -43.32
CA LEU A 54 -2.77 -9.62 -43.27
C LEU A 54 -1.70 -9.38 -42.19
N SER A 55 -0.63 -8.71 -42.59
CA SER A 55 0.69 -8.68 -41.95
C SER A 55 0.81 -7.92 -40.63
N ASP A 56 -0.29 -7.45 -40.03
CA ASP A 56 -0.24 -6.54 -38.87
C ASP A 56 -1.18 -6.92 -37.71
N ARG A 57 -1.80 -8.12 -37.76
CA ARG A 57 -2.70 -8.62 -36.71
C ARG A 57 -2.00 -9.57 -35.74
N ARG A 58 -2.46 -9.60 -34.49
CA ARG A 58 -1.88 -10.44 -33.43
C ARG A 58 -2.32 -11.89 -33.59
N THR A 59 -1.41 -12.84 -33.35
CA THR A 59 -1.74 -14.28 -33.41
C THR A 59 -2.43 -14.78 -32.13
N PHE A 60 -2.12 -14.19 -30.98
CA PHE A 60 -2.68 -14.55 -29.68
C PHE A 60 -3.15 -13.31 -28.91
N SER A 61 -4.19 -13.48 -28.11
CA SER A 61 -4.67 -12.46 -27.17
C SER A 61 -4.77 -13.05 -25.77
N ASN A 62 -4.58 -12.19 -24.76
CA ASN A 62 -4.83 -12.52 -23.35
C ASN A 62 -6.31 -12.31 -22.95
N ASP A 63 -7.14 -11.87 -23.88
CA ASP A 63 -8.58 -11.74 -23.67
C ASP A 63 -9.25 -13.13 -23.68
N VAL A 64 -10.25 -13.30 -22.81
CA VAL A 64 -10.90 -14.60 -22.60
C VAL A 64 -12.27 -14.59 -23.25
N LEU A 65 -12.49 -15.49 -24.21
CA LEU A 65 -13.83 -15.79 -24.71
C LEU A 65 -14.58 -16.61 -23.65
N ARG A 66 -15.69 -16.08 -23.15
CA ARG A 66 -16.54 -16.74 -22.15
C ARG A 66 -17.82 -17.23 -22.81
N LEU A 67 -18.01 -18.54 -22.78
CA LEU A 67 -19.27 -19.20 -23.11
C LEU A 67 -19.95 -19.62 -21.81
N GLU A 68 -21.17 -19.15 -21.58
CA GLU A 68 -21.98 -19.43 -20.40
C GLU A 68 -23.26 -20.14 -20.81
N ILE A 69 -23.33 -21.44 -20.54
CA ILE A 69 -24.50 -22.27 -20.78
C ILE A 69 -25.27 -22.36 -19.46
N SER A 70 -26.53 -21.93 -19.47
CA SER A 70 -27.40 -21.92 -18.30
C SER A 70 -28.69 -22.68 -18.57
N GLY A 71 -29.03 -23.60 -17.68
CA GLY A 71 -30.25 -24.41 -17.74
C GLY A 71 -30.48 -25.23 -16.46
N PRO A 72 -31.70 -25.75 -16.24
CA PRO A 72 -32.03 -26.52 -15.05
C PRO A 72 -31.33 -27.90 -14.98
N ASN A 73 -30.85 -28.41 -16.12
CA ASN A 73 -30.19 -29.71 -16.25
C ASN A 73 -28.68 -29.58 -16.47
N GLU A 74 -28.11 -28.38 -16.33
CA GLU A 74 -26.69 -28.15 -16.60
C GLU A 74 -25.85 -28.30 -15.32
N ASP A 75 -24.70 -28.96 -15.45
CA ASP A 75 -23.75 -29.11 -14.35
C ASP A 75 -23.07 -27.77 -14.02
N HIS A 76 -22.81 -27.51 -12.73
CA HIS A 76 -22.04 -26.35 -12.30
C HIS A 76 -20.54 -26.58 -12.50
N LEU A 77 -20.10 -26.57 -13.75
CA LEU A 77 -18.71 -26.79 -14.16
C LEU A 77 -18.19 -25.59 -14.96
N SER A 78 -16.97 -25.16 -14.67
CA SER A 78 -16.25 -24.18 -15.46
C SER A 78 -14.97 -24.79 -15.98
N VAL A 79 -14.83 -24.85 -17.31
CA VAL A 79 -13.63 -25.34 -17.98
C VAL A 79 -12.96 -24.14 -18.64
N ILE A 80 -11.63 -24.05 -18.48
CA ILE A 80 -10.81 -23.05 -19.15
C ILE A 80 -9.96 -23.82 -20.15
N ASP A 81 -10.23 -23.60 -21.43
CA ASP A 81 -9.36 -24.08 -22.49
C ASP A 81 -8.24 -23.07 -22.70
N VAL A 82 -7.00 -23.54 -22.65
CA VAL A 82 -5.80 -22.71 -22.81
C VAL A 82 -5.07 -23.11 -24.09
N PRO A 83 -4.41 -22.17 -24.79
CA PRO A 83 -3.71 -22.52 -26.03
C PRO A 83 -2.68 -23.63 -25.82
N GLY A 84 -2.57 -24.53 -26.79
CA GLY A 84 -1.57 -25.59 -26.77
C GLY A 84 -0.15 -25.03 -26.77
N ILE A 85 0.72 -25.61 -25.96
CA ILE A 85 2.11 -25.16 -25.82
C ILE A 85 2.93 -25.63 -27.03
N PHE A 86 3.68 -24.73 -27.64
CA PHE A 86 4.54 -25.02 -28.78
C PHE A 86 5.96 -24.49 -28.54
N LYS A 87 6.95 -25.28 -28.98
CA LYS A 87 8.39 -24.97 -28.78
C LYS A 87 9.06 -24.31 -29.98
N ASN A 88 8.46 -24.40 -31.16
CA ASN A 88 9.06 -23.93 -32.41
C ASN A 88 8.25 -22.80 -33.02
N THR A 89 8.95 -21.81 -33.58
CA THR A 89 8.34 -20.73 -34.35
C THR A 89 8.02 -21.20 -35.76
N THR A 90 6.83 -20.88 -36.24
CA THR A 90 6.43 -21.07 -37.64
C THR A 90 6.62 -19.73 -38.35
N GLU A 91 7.46 -19.71 -39.39
CA GLU A 91 7.75 -18.50 -40.17
C GLU A 91 6.46 -17.81 -40.64
N GLY A 92 6.32 -16.53 -40.29
CA GLY A 92 5.15 -15.71 -40.63
C GLY A 92 3.88 -15.96 -39.82
N VAL A 93 3.89 -16.86 -38.82
CA VAL A 93 2.70 -17.15 -37.98
C VAL A 93 2.98 -16.98 -36.48
N THR A 94 4.12 -17.49 -35.98
CA THR A 94 4.46 -17.41 -34.54
C THR A 94 5.87 -16.90 -34.31
N THR A 95 6.02 -16.00 -33.33
CA THR A 95 7.30 -15.44 -32.89
C THR A 95 7.74 -16.05 -31.55
N LYS A 96 8.99 -15.84 -31.13
CA LYS A 96 9.44 -16.24 -29.78
C LYS A 96 8.61 -15.58 -28.68
N ALA A 97 8.24 -14.30 -28.86
CA ALA A 97 7.35 -13.61 -27.93
C ALA A 97 5.97 -14.28 -27.80
N ASN A 98 5.45 -14.90 -28.88
CA ASN A 98 4.21 -15.66 -28.82
C ASN A 98 4.35 -16.96 -28.01
N ILE A 99 5.52 -17.61 -28.05
CA ILE A 99 5.82 -18.81 -27.22
C ILE A 99 5.78 -18.42 -25.75
N ASP A 100 6.50 -17.37 -25.38
CA ASP A 100 6.58 -16.89 -24.00
C ASP A 100 5.20 -16.44 -23.50
N LEU A 101 4.45 -15.71 -24.32
CA LEU A 101 3.08 -15.28 -24.00
C LEU A 101 2.15 -16.45 -23.69
N VAL A 102 2.15 -17.50 -24.53
CA VAL A 102 1.31 -18.68 -24.31
C VAL A 102 1.76 -19.44 -23.07
N ARG A 103 3.07 -19.61 -22.87
CA ARG A 103 3.61 -20.26 -21.68
C ARG A 103 3.20 -19.51 -20.41
N ASP A 104 3.34 -18.19 -20.38
CA ASP A 104 2.97 -17.36 -19.24
C ASP A 104 1.47 -17.39 -18.96
N MET A 105 0.64 -17.40 -20.00
CA MET A 105 -0.80 -17.53 -19.89
C MET A 105 -1.18 -18.87 -19.24
N VAL A 106 -0.68 -19.99 -19.79
CA VAL A 106 -0.94 -21.34 -19.27
C VAL A 106 -0.45 -21.45 -17.82
N HIS A 107 0.78 -21.02 -17.55
CA HIS A 107 1.35 -21.02 -16.21
C HIS A 107 0.53 -20.16 -15.24
N GLY A 108 0.02 -19.00 -15.67
CA GLY A 108 -0.85 -18.13 -14.88
C GLY A 108 -2.12 -18.82 -14.39
N TYR A 109 -2.77 -19.60 -15.26
CA TYR A 109 -3.94 -20.40 -14.87
C TYR A 109 -3.58 -21.58 -13.97
N MET A 110 -2.49 -22.30 -14.27
CA MET A 110 -2.05 -23.47 -13.50
C MET A 110 -1.55 -23.11 -12.09
N ARG A 111 -0.99 -21.91 -11.91
CA ARG A 111 -0.46 -21.40 -10.63
C ARG A 111 -1.54 -21.23 -9.57
N ASN A 112 -2.80 -21.02 -9.96
CA ASN A 112 -3.88 -20.89 -8.99
C ASN A 112 -4.09 -22.22 -8.27
N PRO A 113 -3.81 -22.31 -6.95
CA PRO A 113 -3.93 -23.57 -6.23
C PRO A 113 -5.38 -24.08 -6.19
N ARG A 114 -6.38 -23.25 -6.47
CA ARG A 114 -7.79 -23.69 -6.46
C ARG A 114 -8.21 -24.38 -7.76
N SER A 115 -7.43 -24.24 -8.82
CA SER A 115 -7.71 -24.84 -10.11
C SER A 115 -7.24 -26.30 -10.13
N VAL A 116 -8.08 -27.17 -10.71
CA VAL A 116 -7.68 -28.54 -11.08
C VAL A 116 -6.99 -28.46 -12.45
N ILE A 117 -5.85 -29.14 -12.58
CA ILE A 117 -5.07 -29.21 -13.82
C ILE A 117 -5.47 -30.49 -14.55
N LEU A 118 -5.90 -30.36 -15.80
CA LEU A 118 -6.19 -31.49 -16.68
C LEU A 118 -5.13 -31.55 -17.79
N THR A 119 -4.17 -32.46 -17.68
CA THR A 119 -3.09 -32.59 -18.68
C THR A 119 -3.48 -33.61 -19.74
N VAL A 120 -3.76 -33.14 -20.95
CA VAL A 120 -4.13 -33.99 -22.09
C VAL A 120 -2.89 -34.28 -22.94
N VAL A 121 -2.55 -35.55 -23.11
CA VAL A 121 -1.38 -36.02 -23.85
C VAL A 121 -1.79 -37.12 -24.82
N PRO A 122 -1.32 -37.14 -26.08
CA PRO A 122 -1.61 -38.26 -26.96
C PRO A 122 -0.79 -39.50 -26.55
N SER A 123 -1.36 -40.69 -26.73
CA SER A 123 -0.77 -41.95 -26.22
C SER A 123 0.41 -42.43 -27.06
N ASN A 124 0.56 -41.93 -28.28
CA ASN A 124 1.62 -42.31 -29.22
C ASN A 124 2.93 -41.50 -29.04
N VAL A 125 2.97 -40.59 -28.07
CA VAL A 125 4.18 -39.82 -27.74
C VAL A 125 4.65 -40.13 -26.32
N ASP A 126 5.95 -39.98 -26.07
CA ASP A 126 6.49 -40.15 -24.73
C ASP A 126 6.05 -39.00 -23.82
N ILE A 127 5.32 -39.34 -22.75
CA ILE A 127 4.84 -38.43 -21.72
C ILE A 127 5.98 -37.64 -21.08
N ALA A 128 7.17 -38.23 -20.96
CA ALA A 128 8.33 -37.56 -20.35
C ALA A 128 8.83 -36.36 -21.17
N THR A 129 8.50 -36.30 -22.46
CA THR A 129 8.90 -35.18 -23.35
C THR A 129 7.90 -34.02 -23.35
N GLN A 130 6.74 -34.20 -22.70
CA GLN A 130 5.64 -33.25 -22.72
C GLN A 130 5.82 -32.17 -21.66
N GLU A 131 6.00 -30.94 -22.13
CA GLU A 131 6.26 -29.77 -21.27
C GLU A 131 5.14 -29.50 -20.28
N ILE A 132 3.89 -29.75 -20.67
CA ILE A 132 2.73 -29.55 -19.78
C ILE A 132 2.78 -30.47 -18.55
N VAL A 133 3.36 -31.67 -18.68
CA VAL A 133 3.52 -32.62 -17.59
C VAL A 133 4.60 -32.17 -16.62
N GLU A 134 5.68 -31.58 -17.14
CA GLU A 134 6.74 -30.98 -16.33
C GLU A 134 6.21 -29.78 -15.53
N MET A 135 5.52 -28.84 -16.19
CA MET A 135 4.89 -27.70 -15.49
C MET A 135 3.87 -28.14 -14.44
N ALA A 136 3.07 -29.18 -14.74
CA ALA A 136 2.13 -29.70 -13.77
C ALA A 136 2.84 -30.30 -12.55
N ARG A 137 3.96 -31.03 -12.75
CA ARG A 137 4.77 -31.60 -11.68
C ARG A 137 5.43 -30.53 -10.81
N GLU A 138 5.90 -29.43 -11.40
CA GLU A 138 6.48 -28.30 -10.66
C GLU A 138 5.44 -27.61 -9.77
N LEU A 139 4.21 -27.43 -10.27
CA LEU A 139 3.13 -26.72 -9.58
C LEU A 139 2.26 -27.60 -8.68
N ASP A 140 2.34 -28.91 -8.83
CA ASP A 140 1.64 -29.92 -8.03
C ASP A 140 2.49 -31.21 -7.89
N PRO A 141 3.58 -31.18 -7.11
CA PRO A 141 4.47 -32.33 -6.95
C PRO A 141 3.79 -33.58 -6.36
N ASN A 142 2.69 -33.38 -5.64
CA ASN A 142 1.90 -34.46 -5.04
C ASN A 142 0.82 -35.01 -5.97
N GLY A 143 0.52 -34.34 -7.09
CA GLY A 143 -0.58 -34.74 -7.98
C GLY A 143 -1.97 -34.61 -7.34
N ASP A 144 -2.12 -33.81 -6.28
CA ASP A 144 -3.37 -33.73 -5.51
C ASP A 144 -4.51 -33.05 -6.29
N ARG A 145 -4.16 -32.26 -7.30
CA ARG A 145 -5.09 -31.49 -8.14
C ARG A 145 -4.81 -31.64 -9.63
N THR A 146 -4.02 -32.63 -10.02
CA THR A 146 -3.62 -32.88 -11.41
C THR A 146 -4.17 -34.23 -11.88
N LEU A 147 -4.90 -34.20 -12.99
CA LEU A 147 -5.43 -35.38 -13.65
C LEU A 147 -4.83 -35.49 -15.06
N GLY A 148 -4.21 -36.63 -15.35
CA GLY A 148 -3.66 -36.93 -16.66
C GLY A 148 -4.66 -37.65 -17.55
N VAL A 149 -4.75 -37.24 -18.81
CA VAL A 149 -5.61 -37.88 -19.81
C VAL A 149 -4.78 -38.25 -21.01
N LEU A 150 -4.78 -39.53 -21.34
CA LEU A 150 -4.19 -40.08 -22.56
C LEU A 150 -5.25 -40.18 -23.65
N THR A 151 -4.94 -39.63 -24.82
CA THR A 151 -5.84 -39.64 -25.99
C THR A 151 -5.25 -40.45 -27.13
N LYS A 152 -6.03 -40.74 -28.17
CA LYS A 152 -5.58 -41.46 -29.37
C LYS A 152 -4.85 -42.80 -29.08
N PRO A 153 -5.40 -43.68 -28.22
CA PRO A 153 -4.78 -44.98 -27.91
C PRO A 153 -4.73 -45.92 -29.12
N ASP A 154 -5.53 -45.64 -30.15
CA ASP A 154 -5.58 -46.36 -31.42
C ASP A 154 -4.34 -46.19 -32.30
N LEU A 155 -3.59 -45.08 -32.11
CA LEU A 155 -2.38 -44.73 -32.86
C LEU A 155 -1.08 -45.22 -32.21
N VAL A 156 -1.17 -45.96 -31.10
CA VAL A 156 0.01 -46.51 -30.44
C VAL A 156 0.56 -47.69 -31.24
N ASP A 157 1.88 -47.72 -31.43
CA ASP A 157 2.55 -48.79 -32.14
C ASP A 157 2.42 -50.12 -31.39
N LYS A 158 2.23 -51.21 -32.15
CA LYS A 158 2.14 -52.57 -31.59
C LYS A 158 3.43 -52.93 -30.85
N GLY A 159 3.29 -53.28 -29.58
CA GLY A 159 4.38 -53.57 -28.64
C GLY A 159 4.67 -52.43 -27.66
N ALA A 160 4.29 -51.19 -27.98
CA ALA A 160 4.46 -50.04 -27.10
C ALA A 160 3.24 -49.82 -26.17
N GLU A 161 2.11 -50.48 -26.41
CA GLU A 161 0.88 -50.29 -25.61
C GLU A 161 1.08 -50.67 -24.13
N ASN A 162 1.91 -51.67 -23.86
CA ASN A 162 2.20 -52.11 -22.48
C ASN A 162 2.83 -51.00 -21.62
N VAL A 163 3.66 -50.14 -22.23
CA VAL A 163 4.26 -49.00 -21.53
C VAL A 163 3.18 -48.02 -21.08
N ILE A 164 2.18 -47.80 -21.93
CA ILE A 164 1.05 -46.92 -21.63
C ILE A 164 0.16 -47.53 -20.54
N ILE A 165 -0.09 -48.84 -20.61
CA ILE A 165 -0.85 -49.55 -19.59
C ILE A 165 -0.18 -49.47 -18.22
N ASP A 166 1.14 -49.66 -18.15
CA ASP A 166 1.88 -49.55 -16.89
C ASP A 166 1.82 -48.14 -16.27
N ILE A 167 1.78 -47.10 -17.12
CA ILE A 167 1.57 -45.72 -16.68
C ILE A 167 0.15 -45.54 -16.12
N ILE A 168 -0.86 -46.02 -16.84
CA ILE A 168 -2.27 -45.90 -16.43
C ILE A 168 -2.51 -46.68 -15.15
N SER A 169 -1.95 -47.89 -14.98
CA SER A 169 -2.10 -48.70 -13.76
C SER A 169 -1.29 -48.18 -12.57
N GLY A 170 -0.44 -47.15 -12.75
CA GLY A 170 0.38 -46.59 -11.67
C GLY A 170 1.55 -47.48 -11.24
N LYS A 171 1.98 -48.43 -12.09
CA LYS A 171 3.12 -49.32 -11.82
C LYS A 171 4.47 -48.61 -11.99
N ARG A 172 4.51 -47.50 -12.72
CA ARG A 172 5.70 -46.66 -12.87
C ARG A 172 5.90 -45.78 -11.63
N SER A 173 6.87 -46.15 -10.79
CA SER A 173 7.23 -45.44 -9.57
C SER A 173 7.64 -43.99 -9.87
N GLY A 174 6.96 -43.01 -9.26
CA GLY A 174 7.38 -41.60 -9.28
C GLY A 174 6.30 -40.58 -9.69
N ASN A 175 5.23 -41.00 -10.36
CA ASN A 175 4.11 -40.10 -10.69
C ASN A 175 2.92 -40.39 -9.78
N LYS A 176 2.60 -39.44 -8.88
CA LYS A 176 1.37 -39.46 -8.07
C LYS A 176 0.13 -38.99 -8.84
N VAL A 177 0.32 -38.50 -10.06
CA VAL A 177 -0.75 -38.09 -10.97
C VAL A 177 -1.53 -39.33 -11.42
N GLN A 178 -2.85 -39.25 -11.33
CA GLN A 178 -3.75 -40.28 -11.81
C GLN A 178 -3.96 -40.12 -13.31
N TRP A 179 -3.86 -41.21 -14.07
CA TRP A 179 -4.02 -41.22 -15.52
C TRP A 179 -5.29 -41.96 -15.92
N SER A 180 -6.04 -41.36 -16.84
CA SER A 180 -7.15 -41.97 -17.57
C SER A 180 -6.84 -42.02 -19.05
N VAL A 181 -7.46 -42.94 -19.79
CA VAL A 181 -7.34 -43.02 -21.24
C VAL A 181 -8.71 -42.89 -21.89
N VAL A 182 -8.80 -42.08 -22.94
CA VAL A 182 -10.02 -41.84 -23.72
C VAL A 182 -9.74 -42.01 -25.20
N ARG A 183 -10.74 -42.50 -25.93
CA ARG A 183 -10.70 -42.60 -27.38
C ARG A 183 -11.61 -41.53 -27.96
N ASN A 184 -11.01 -40.55 -28.62
CA ASN A 184 -11.76 -39.57 -29.39
C ASN A 184 -12.17 -40.16 -30.76
N PRO A 185 -13.32 -39.78 -31.33
CA PRO A 185 -13.70 -40.15 -32.68
C PRO A 185 -12.62 -39.72 -33.69
N GLY A 186 -12.18 -40.63 -34.55
CA GLY A 186 -11.26 -40.33 -35.63
C GLY A 186 -11.92 -39.54 -36.77
N GLN A 187 -11.13 -39.08 -37.73
CA GLN A 187 -11.64 -38.35 -38.92
C GLN A 187 -12.70 -39.16 -39.69
N GLN A 188 -12.56 -40.50 -39.71
CA GLN A 188 -13.53 -41.42 -40.33
C GLN A 188 -14.79 -41.59 -39.47
N ASP A 189 -14.64 -41.69 -38.15
CA ASP A 189 -15.77 -41.82 -37.21
C ASP A 189 -16.62 -40.54 -37.16
N LEU A 190 -16.04 -39.37 -37.44
CA LEU A 190 -16.75 -38.09 -37.48
C LEU A 190 -17.74 -37.97 -38.66
N LEU A 191 -17.61 -38.83 -39.68
CA LEU A 191 -18.56 -38.90 -40.80
C LEU A 191 -19.85 -39.63 -40.39
N ASP A 192 -19.77 -40.53 -39.41
CA ASP A 192 -20.91 -41.27 -38.87
C ASP A 192 -21.38 -40.64 -37.55
N GLN A 193 -22.39 -39.76 -37.62
CA GLN A 193 -22.84 -38.91 -36.50
C GLN A 193 -23.34 -39.66 -35.23
N ASN A 194 -23.50 -40.99 -35.25
CA ASN A 194 -24.10 -41.76 -34.16
C ASN A 194 -23.15 -42.75 -33.44
N THR A 195 -21.88 -42.88 -33.86
CA THR A 195 -21.05 -44.03 -33.45
C THR A 195 -20.04 -43.73 -32.34
N GLY A 196 -19.81 -42.46 -32.02
CA GLY A 196 -18.66 -42.03 -31.20
C GLY A 196 -18.60 -42.57 -29.77
N ARG A 197 -19.72 -42.68 -29.06
CA ARG A 197 -19.74 -43.18 -27.66
C ARG A 197 -19.69 -44.70 -27.58
N GLN A 198 -20.39 -45.40 -28.48
CA GLN A 198 -20.41 -46.86 -28.50
C GLN A 198 -19.07 -47.44 -28.97
N SER A 199 -18.42 -46.76 -29.93
CA SER A 199 -17.12 -47.18 -30.45
C SER A 199 -15.98 -47.08 -29.41
N GLU A 200 -16.08 -46.16 -28.45
CA GLU A 200 -15.14 -46.09 -27.33
C GLU A 200 -15.28 -47.30 -26.41
N VAL A 201 -16.52 -47.63 -26.02
CA VAL A 201 -16.81 -48.77 -25.14
C VAL A 201 -16.39 -50.08 -25.79
N GLU A 202 -16.67 -50.26 -27.09
CA GLU A 202 -16.26 -51.43 -27.85
C GLU A 202 -14.73 -51.54 -27.95
N PHE A 203 -14.03 -50.42 -28.17
CA PHE A 203 -12.56 -50.41 -28.22
C PHE A 203 -11.94 -50.91 -26.92
N PHE A 204 -12.37 -50.36 -25.77
CA PHE A 204 -11.84 -50.75 -24.47
C PHE A 204 -12.36 -52.11 -23.99
N ARG A 205 -13.40 -52.68 -24.61
CA ARG A 205 -13.88 -54.04 -24.30
C ARG A 205 -13.16 -55.10 -25.13
N ASP A 206 -13.00 -54.86 -26.43
CA ASP A 206 -12.69 -55.91 -27.40
C ASP A 206 -11.21 -55.89 -27.84
N ARG A 207 -10.51 -54.74 -27.75
CA ARG A 207 -9.11 -54.61 -28.23
C ARG A 207 -8.10 -54.86 -27.12
N SER A 208 -7.36 -55.97 -27.24
CA SER A 208 -6.15 -56.21 -26.44
C SER A 208 -5.00 -55.28 -26.87
N PRO A 209 -4.17 -54.75 -25.94
CA PRO A 209 -4.19 -54.98 -24.49
C PRO A 209 -5.04 -53.98 -23.68
N TRP A 210 -5.73 -53.05 -24.33
CA TRP A 210 -6.52 -51.99 -23.69
C TRP A 210 -7.68 -52.51 -22.82
N ASN A 211 -8.21 -53.68 -23.16
CA ASN A 211 -9.24 -54.37 -22.38
C ASN A 211 -8.79 -54.93 -21.03
N THR A 212 -7.49 -54.90 -20.74
CA THR A 212 -6.95 -55.31 -19.44
C THR A 212 -6.97 -54.17 -18.40
N LEU A 213 -7.24 -52.94 -18.83
CA LEU A 213 -7.27 -51.78 -17.96
C LEU A 213 -8.53 -51.75 -17.08
N ASP A 214 -8.38 -51.19 -15.88
CA ASP A 214 -9.50 -51.03 -14.96
C ASP A 214 -10.58 -50.09 -15.54
N LYS A 215 -11.84 -50.48 -15.36
CA LYS A 215 -13.00 -49.74 -15.89
C LYS A 215 -13.14 -48.33 -15.33
N ASP A 216 -12.52 -48.03 -14.19
CA ASP A 216 -12.49 -46.70 -13.57
C ASP A 216 -11.43 -45.77 -14.18
N ARG A 217 -10.62 -46.25 -15.15
CA ARG A 217 -9.58 -45.46 -15.82
C ARG A 217 -9.78 -45.31 -17.33
N VAL A 218 -10.74 -46.02 -17.91
CA VAL A 218 -10.99 -46.04 -19.35
C VAL A 218 -12.31 -45.37 -19.71
N GLY A 219 -12.26 -44.53 -20.74
CA GLY A 219 -13.43 -43.89 -21.33
C GLY A 219 -13.87 -42.58 -20.68
N VAL A 220 -14.72 -41.86 -21.40
CA VAL A 220 -15.19 -40.52 -21.02
C VAL A 220 -16.05 -40.55 -19.74
N ASP A 221 -16.86 -41.59 -19.54
CA ASP A 221 -17.71 -41.68 -18.35
C ASP A 221 -16.90 -41.90 -17.07
N ALA A 222 -15.88 -42.74 -17.11
CA ALA A 222 -14.95 -42.91 -16.00
C ALA A 222 -14.17 -41.61 -15.72
N LEU A 223 -13.70 -40.94 -16.77
CA LEU A 223 -13.02 -39.65 -16.66
C LEU A 223 -13.92 -38.59 -15.97
N ARG A 224 -15.21 -38.52 -16.33
CA ARG A 224 -16.18 -37.61 -15.72
C ARG A 224 -16.28 -37.83 -14.21
N ILE A 225 -16.42 -39.08 -13.77
CA ILE A 225 -16.54 -39.42 -12.35
C ILE A 225 -15.28 -39.00 -11.59
N ARG A 226 -14.09 -39.36 -12.09
CA ARG A 226 -12.82 -38.97 -11.46
C ARG A 226 -12.63 -37.46 -11.41
N LEU A 227 -12.95 -36.76 -12.50
CA LEU A 227 -12.86 -35.30 -12.54
C LEU A 227 -13.77 -34.67 -11.48
N GLN A 228 -14.99 -35.19 -11.34
CA GLN A 228 -15.93 -34.74 -10.31
C GLN A 228 -15.39 -35.00 -8.88
N GLU A 229 -14.77 -36.14 -8.62
CA GLU A 229 -14.16 -36.46 -7.33
C GLU A 229 -13.00 -35.51 -6.99
N VAL A 230 -12.11 -35.25 -7.95
CA VAL A 230 -10.97 -34.34 -7.77
C VAL A 230 -11.47 -32.91 -7.53
N ILE A 231 -12.42 -32.42 -8.33
CA ILE A 231 -13.03 -31.09 -8.15
C ILE A 231 -13.72 -30.99 -6.79
N THR A 232 -14.48 -32.02 -6.38
CA THR A 232 -15.21 -32.02 -5.10
C THR A 232 -14.24 -32.00 -3.92
N THR A 233 -13.21 -32.83 -3.97
CA THR A 233 -12.16 -32.89 -2.94
C THR A 233 -11.44 -31.56 -2.83
N ARG A 234 -11.05 -30.98 -3.98
CA ARG A 234 -10.37 -29.67 -4.01
C ARG A 234 -11.27 -28.56 -3.49
N THR A 235 -12.54 -28.56 -3.87
CA THR A 235 -13.53 -27.59 -3.39
C THR A 235 -13.70 -27.69 -1.88
N ARG A 236 -13.86 -28.88 -1.31
CA ARG A 236 -13.97 -29.07 0.15
C ARG A 236 -12.74 -28.57 0.90
N HIS A 237 -11.55 -28.81 0.38
CA HIS A 237 -10.30 -28.35 1.00
C HIS A 237 -10.08 -26.83 0.89
N GLU A 238 -10.46 -26.21 -0.23
CA GLU A 238 -10.23 -24.79 -0.49
C GLU A 238 -11.36 -23.87 0.01
N PHE A 239 -12.60 -24.37 0.13
CA PHE A 239 -13.76 -23.57 0.52
C PHE A 239 -13.63 -22.88 1.90
N PRO A 240 -13.14 -23.55 2.97
CA PRO A 240 -12.89 -22.88 4.25
C PRO A 240 -11.89 -21.72 4.14
N LYS A 241 -10.86 -21.87 3.31
CA LYS A 241 -9.83 -20.83 3.07
C LYS A 241 -10.43 -19.64 2.34
N VAL A 242 -11.33 -19.88 1.37
CA VAL A 242 -12.08 -18.82 0.68
C VAL A 242 -12.96 -18.07 1.67
N LYS A 243 -13.72 -18.77 2.51
CA LYS A 243 -14.54 -18.16 3.57
C LYS A 243 -13.70 -17.27 4.48
N ALA A 244 -12.58 -17.77 5.01
CA ALA A 244 -11.68 -17.00 5.85
C ALA A 244 -11.12 -15.75 5.13
N LYS A 245 -10.72 -15.89 3.85
CA LYS A 245 -10.22 -14.76 3.04
C LYS A 245 -11.30 -13.69 2.84
N ILE A 246 -12.55 -14.09 2.59
CA ILE A 246 -13.68 -13.17 2.45
C ILE A 246 -13.97 -12.46 3.78
N SER A 247 -14.04 -13.20 4.88
CA SER A 247 -14.25 -12.62 6.22
C SER A 247 -13.17 -11.62 6.59
N LYS A 248 -11.90 -11.93 6.31
CA LYS A 248 -10.78 -11.01 6.53
C LYS A 248 -10.90 -9.73 5.68
N ARG A 249 -11.21 -9.88 4.38
CA ARG A 249 -11.44 -8.72 3.50
C ARG A 249 -12.62 -7.87 3.98
N LEU A 250 -13.71 -8.49 4.39
CA LEU A 250 -14.87 -7.81 4.94
C LEU A 250 -14.53 -7.03 6.21
N GLN A 251 -13.74 -7.61 7.11
CA GLN A 251 -13.28 -6.92 8.32
C GLN A 251 -12.45 -5.68 7.98
N VAL A 252 -11.48 -5.81 7.07
CA VAL A 252 -10.67 -4.67 6.61
C VAL A 252 -11.55 -3.60 5.97
N SER A 253 -12.46 -3.97 5.07
CA SER A 253 -13.40 -3.03 4.45
C SER A 253 -14.30 -2.34 5.48
N ARG A 254 -14.74 -3.05 6.52
CA ARG A 254 -15.51 -2.47 7.63
C ARG A 254 -14.67 -1.52 8.48
N GLN A 255 -13.41 -1.84 8.74
CA GLN A 255 -12.49 -0.94 9.45
C GLN A 255 -12.28 0.36 8.66
N ILE A 256 -12.02 0.25 7.36
CA ILE A 256 -11.90 1.41 6.46
C ILE A 256 -13.21 2.21 6.47
N PHE A 257 -14.36 1.53 6.32
CA PHE A 257 -15.67 2.19 6.36
C PHE A 257 -15.90 2.95 7.67
N ASN A 258 -15.58 2.34 8.81
CA ASN A 258 -15.71 2.98 10.10
C ASN A 258 -14.75 4.17 10.25
N SER A 259 -13.54 4.09 9.69
CA SER A 259 -12.55 5.18 9.73
C SER A 259 -12.98 6.41 8.92
N LEU A 260 -13.83 6.23 7.90
CA LEU A 260 -14.40 7.34 7.12
C LEU A 260 -15.44 8.15 7.93
N GLY A 261 -15.87 7.63 9.08
CA GLY A 261 -16.83 8.26 9.96
C GLY A 261 -18.28 8.10 9.49
N THR A 262 -19.19 8.82 10.17
CA THR A 262 -20.62 8.76 9.86
C THR A 262 -20.92 9.52 8.57
N LYS A 263 -21.90 9.02 7.81
CA LYS A 263 -22.42 9.73 6.63
C LYS A 263 -23.09 11.03 7.08
N ARG A 264 -22.73 12.15 6.44
CA ARG A 264 -23.21 13.50 6.77
C ARG A 264 -23.99 14.07 5.59
N ASP A 265 -25.15 13.47 5.33
CA ASP A 265 -26.01 13.76 4.19
C ASP A 265 -26.89 15.02 4.36
N THR A 266 -27.12 15.48 5.60
CA THR A 266 -27.92 16.68 5.87
C THR A 266 -27.09 17.78 6.53
N ILE A 267 -27.54 19.03 6.38
CA ILE A 267 -26.86 20.22 6.93
C ILE A 267 -26.78 20.14 8.45
N GLU A 268 -27.81 19.62 9.11
CA GLU A 268 -27.88 19.46 10.57
C GLU A 268 -26.79 18.48 11.05
N LYS A 269 -26.62 17.35 10.36
CA LYS A 269 -25.58 16.36 10.68
C LYS A 269 -24.17 16.92 10.46
N GLN A 270 -23.98 17.75 9.42
CA GLN A 270 -22.70 18.42 9.17
C GLN A 270 -22.37 19.42 10.28
N ARG A 271 -23.34 20.24 10.69
CA ARG A 271 -23.19 21.19 11.81
C ARG A 271 -22.89 20.48 13.13
N ALA A 272 -23.65 19.44 13.45
CA ALA A 272 -23.42 18.64 14.66
C ALA A 272 -22.00 18.06 14.71
N PHE A 273 -21.47 17.58 13.58
CA PHE A 273 -20.11 17.08 13.51
C PHE A 273 -19.05 18.18 13.73
N LEU A 274 -19.22 19.36 13.13
CA LEU A 274 -18.32 20.49 13.35
C LEU A 274 -18.33 20.92 14.82
N ILE A 275 -19.51 20.98 15.44
CA ILE A 275 -19.63 21.29 16.87
C ILE A 275 -18.89 20.26 17.70
N SER A 276 -19.08 18.95 17.44
CA SER A 276 -18.36 17.90 18.17
C SER A 276 -16.83 17.99 18.02
N LEU A 277 -16.35 18.45 16.85
CA LEU A 277 -14.92 18.62 16.61
C LEU A 277 -14.36 19.80 17.41
N VAL A 278 -15.11 20.90 17.45
CA VAL A 278 -14.76 22.09 18.26
C VAL A 278 -14.79 21.76 19.75
N GLU A 279 -15.77 20.99 20.23
CA GLU A 279 -15.84 20.53 21.62
C GLU A 279 -14.64 19.64 21.99
N GLN A 280 -14.25 18.71 21.12
CA GLN A 280 -13.06 17.88 21.31
C GLN A 280 -11.78 18.73 21.37
N PHE A 281 -11.65 19.69 20.44
CA PHE A 281 -10.51 20.60 20.43
C PHE A 281 -10.45 21.44 21.72
N GLN A 282 -11.56 22.05 22.14
CA GLN A 282 -11.64 22.86 23.36
C GLN A 282 -11.27 22.03 24.60
N LYS A 283 -11.71 20.77 24.65
CA LYS A 283 -11.37 19.84 25.73
C LYS A 283 -9.87 19.55 25.78
N ILE A 284 -9.24 19.27 24.63
CA ILE A 284 -7.80 19.06 24.52
C ILE A 284 -7.03 20.32 24.96
N VAL A 285 -7.42 21.50 24.48
CA VAL A 285 -6.78 22.78 24.88
C VAL A 285 -6.89 23.01 26.38
N SER A 286 -8.06 22.73 26.97
CA SER A 286 -8.27 22.87 28.41
C SER A 286 -7.34 21.93 29.21
N TYR A 287 -7.16 20.70 28.75
CA TYR A 287 -6.20 19.76 29.34
C TYR A 287 -4.75 20.23 29.19
N ALA A 288 -4.40 20.84 28.06
CA ALA A 288 -3.06 21.37 27.81
C ALA A 288 -2.70 22.53 28.77
N ILE A 289 -3.64 23.46 28.97
CA ILE A 289 -3.49 24.62 29.88
C ILE A 289 -3.46 24.17 31.33
N ALA A 290 -4.32 23.23 31.72
CA ALA A 290 -4.37 22.69 33.09
C ALA A 290 -3.22 21.72 33.43
N ALA A 291 -2.28 21.50 32.51
CA ALA A 291 -1.19 20.53 32.62
C ALA A 291 -1.64 19.08 32.90
N ASN A 292 -2.87 18.72 32.50
CA ASN A 292 -3.42 17.37 32.68
C ASN A 292 -3.12 16.47 31.47
N TYR A 293 -1.84 16.12 31.31
CA TYR A 293 -1.35 15.38 30.15
C TYR A 293 -1.71 13.89 30.13
N GLY A 294 -2.19 13.34 31.25
CA GLY A 294 -2.63 11.93 31.33
C GLY A 294 -4.03 11.69 30.76
N ALA A 295 -4.79 12.75 30.45
CA ALA A 295 -6.18 12.64 30.00
C ALA A 295 -6.32 12.24 28.53
N ASP A 296 -5.30 12.45 27.70
CA ASP A 296 -5.36 12.16 26.25
C ASP A 296 -3.98 11.74 25.72
N ASN A 297 -3.96 10.76 24.81
CA ASN A 297 -2.74 10.25 24.17
C ASN A 297 -2.03 11.27 23.27
N ILE A 298 -2.70 12.36 22.89
CA ILE A 298 -2.09 13.42 22.07
C ILE A 298 -0.87 14.06 22.77
N PHE A 299 -0.85 14.08 24.11
CA PHE A 299 0.24 14.64 24.91
C PHE A 299 1.45 13.70 25.06
N ASN A 300 1.46 12.55 24.40
CA ASN A 300 2.68 11.75 24.21
C ASN A 300 3.72 12.50 23.36
N LYS A 301 3.28 13.49 22.56
CA LYS A 301 4.16 14.44 21.91
C LYS A 301 4.55 15.55 22.91
N PRO A 302 5.83 15.67 23.30
CA PRO A 302 6.26 16.64 24.31
C PRO A 302 6.04 18.09 23.87
N GLU A 303 6.06 18.36 22.56
CA GLU A 303 5.80 19.69 21.96
C GLU A 303 4.40 20.25 22.31
N LEU A 304 3.43 19.38 22.57
CA LEU A 304 2.05 19.79 22.88
C LEU A 304 1.83 20.03 24.38
N ARG A 305 2.86 19.88 25.22
CA ARG A 305 2.82 20.13 26.66
C ARG A 305 3.19 21.59 26.95
N ILE A 306 2.28 22.49 26.61
CA ILE A 306 2.53 23.95 26.65
C ILE A 306 3.01 24.41 28.03
N ALA A 307 2.35 24.01 29.12
CA ALA A 307 2.76 24.42 30.47
C ALA A 307 4.17 23.92 30.84
N THR A 308 4.56 22.72 30.40
CA THR A 308 5.93 22.21 30.59
C THR A 308 6.95 23.02 29.80
N GLU A 309 6.65 23.36 28.55
CA GLU A 309 7.56 24.17 27.73
C GLU A 309 7.70 25.61 28.29
N VAL A 310 6.61 26.20 28.78
CA VAL A 310 6.64 27.49 29.46
C VAL A 310 7.50 27.40 30.73
N ALA A 311 7.31 26.38 31.57
CA ALA A 311 8.12 26.17 32.76
C ALA A 311 9.62 26.03 32.42
N ARG A 312 9.95 25.22 31.41
CA ARG A 312 11.33 25.05 30.93
C ARG A 312 11.95 26.37 30.47
N ARG A 313 11.18 27.21 29.78
CA ARG A 313 11.64 28.55 29.38
C ARG A 313 11.83 29.47 30.58
N SER A 314 10.96 29.39 31.58
CA SER A 314 11.10 30.14 32.84
C SER A 314 12.36 29.72 33.60
N ASP A 315 12.71 28.43 33.62
CA ASP A 315 13.94 27.95 34.25
C ASP A 315 15.18 28.49 33.53
N VAL A 316 15.21 28.41 32.19
CA VAL A 316 16.29 28.98 31.38
C VAL A 316 16.43 30.48 31.62
N PHE A 317 15.31 31.21 31.67
CA PHE A 317 15.31 32.63 31.98
C PHE A 317 15.86 32.91 33.38
N SER A 318 15.48 32.12 34.38
CA SER A 318 16.00 32.23 35.75
C SER A 318 17.52 32.02 35.80
N GLU A 319 18.02 30.99 35.13
CA GLU A 319 19.48 30.73 35.05
C GLU A 319 20.23 31.87 34.33
N GLN A 320 19.63 32.43 33.28
CA GLN A 320 20.21 33.57 32.57
C GLN A 320 20.28 34.80 33.47
N ILE A 321 19.23 35.10 34.22
CA ILE A 321 19.22 36.18 35.21
C ILE A 321 20.21 35.90 36.35
N GLU A 322 20.41 34.65 36.77
CA GLU A 322 21.40 34.35 37.82
C GLU A 322 22.84 34.56 37.34
N LYS A 323 23.15 34.12 36.11
CA LYS A 323 24.51 34.20 35.54
C LYS A 323 24.87 35.61 35.06
N TRP A 324 23.92 36.28 34.42
CA TRP A 324 24.13 37.55 33.71
C TRP A 324 23.40 38.72 34.36
N GLY A 325 22.54 38.46 35.34
CA GLY A 325 21.84 39.52 36.05
C GLY A 325 22.80 40.38 36.83
N HIS A 326 22.63 41.69 36.70
CA HIS A 326 23.43 42.66 37.41
C HIS A 326 22.60 43.28 38.53
N LYS A 327 23.09 43.17 39.77
CA LYS A 327 22.57 43.98 40.89
C LYS A 327 23.32 45.31 40.91
N ARG A 328 22.59 46.42 40.90
CA ARG A 328 23.16 47.76 41.12
C ARG A 328 22.63 48.30 42.44
N GLN A 329 23.54 48.71 43.33
CA GLN A 329 23.18 49.48 44.51
C GLN A 329 23.10 50.95 44.11
N PHE A 330 21.97 51.58 44.39
CA PHE A 330 21.82 53.01 44.27
C PHE A 330 22.41 53.65 45.54
N GLU A 331 23.48 54.44 45.42
CA GLU A 331 23.93 55.27 46.52
C GLU A 331 22.91 56.37 46.75
N TYR A 332 22.22 56.29 47.88
CA TYR A 332 21.39 57.39 48.36
C TYR A 332 22.35 58.48 48.87
N GLN A 333 22.57 59.54 48.09
CA GLN A 333 23.22 60.73 48.60
C GLN A 333 22.30 61.37 49.64
N ALA A 334 22.53 61.03 50.92
CA ALA A 334 21.87 61.62 52.06
C ALA A 334 22.36 63.07 52.26
N ASN A 335 21.97 63.97 51.36
CA ASN A 335 22.05 65.41 51.56
C ASN A 335 20.65 66.00 51.78
N VAL A 336 19.86 65.37 52.67
CA VAL A 336 18.76 66.04 53.37
C VAL A 336 18.74 65.49 54.79
N THR A 337 19.06 66.35 55.75
CA THR A 337 18.84 66.13 57.19
C THR A 337 17.38 65.74 57.42
N ALA A 338 17.12 64.47 57.70
CA ALA A 338 15.87 63.98 58.24
C ALA A 338 16.18 62.98 59.37
N PRO A 339 15.45 63.03 60.50
CA PRO A 339 15.79 62.29 61.72
C PRO A 339 15.60 60.77 61.56
N PRO A 340 16.33 59.95 62.34
CA PRO A 340 16.41 58.51 62.12
C PRO A 340 15.13 57.81 62.56
N VAL A 341 14.58 56.97 61.68
CA VAL A 341 13.53 56.00 62.02
C VAL A 341 14.19 54.63 62.12
N GLU A 342 14.21 54.08 63.32
CA GLU A 342 14.66 52.71 63.60
C GLU A 342 13.72 51.71 62.91
N TYR A 343 14.30 50.80 62.12
CA TYR A 343 13.66 49.52 61.82
C TYR A 343 14.60 48.37 62.17
N ALA A 344 14.02 47.41 62.87
CA ALA A 344 14.65 46.34 63.61
C ALA A 344 15.47 45.37 62.76
N SER A 345 16.53 44.87 63.38
CA SER A 345 17.49 43.90 62.89
C SER A 345 16.96 42.46 62.85
N SER A 346 17.19 41.76 61.73
CA SER A 346 17.53 40.32 61.65
C SER A 346 17.61 39.85 60.19
N PRO A 347 18.26 38.71 59.88
CA PRO A 347 19.57 38.27 60.30
C PRO A 347 20.55 38.15 59.11
N THR A 348 21.84 38.23 59.42
CA THR A 348 23.00 38.14 58.53
C THR A 348 22.99 36.87 57.65
N PRO A 349 23.09 36.98 56.32
CA PRO A 349 23.52 35.86 55.49
C PRO A 349 25.05 35.78 55.52
N THR A 350 25.53 34.59 55.86
CA THR A 350 26.90 34.09 55.81
C THR A 350 27.71 34.58 54.62
N LEU A 351 28.97 34.96 54.91
CA LEU A 351 30.07 35.24 54.00
C LEU A 351 30.12 34.26 52.82
N PHE A 352 29.62 34.68 51.66
CA PHE A 352 30.14 34.18 50.39
C PHE A 352 31.37 35.00 50.05
N THR A 353 32.54 34.35 50.16
CA THR A 353 33.80 34.85 49.62
C THR A 353 33.62 35.26 48.16
N PRO A 354 34.08 36.45 47.72
CA PRO A 354 34.05 36.80 46.31
C PRO A 354 34.97 35.83 45.56
N ARG A 355 34.39 34.97 44.71
CA ARG A 355 35.16 34.24 43.71
C ARG A 355 35.62 35.23 42.63
N PRO A 356 36.80 35.01 42.02
CA PRO A 356 37.38 35.94 41.07
C PRO A 356 36.38 36.22 39.95
N THR A 357 36.19 37.50 39.65
CA THR A 357 35.46 38.01 38.49
C THR A 357 35.81 37.19 37.24
N PRO A 358 34.88 36.40 36.67
CA PRO A 358 35.10 35.83 35.36
C PRO A 358 34.83 36.96 34.35
N HIS A 359 35.89 37.34 33.63
CA HIS A 359 35.92 38.11 32.39
C HIS A 359 35.06 39.38 32.29
N SER A 360 35.69 40.50 31.90
CA SER A 360 34.96 41.72 31.55
C SER A 360 33.85 41.40 30.55
N LEU A 361 32.66 42.01 30.68
CA LEU A 361 31.57 41.93 29.69
C LEU A 361 32.10 42.09 28.25
N ARG A 362 33.15 42.91 28.10
CA ARG A 362 33.86 43.17 26.86
C ARG A 362 34.49 41.92 26.23
N ASP A 363 35.07 41.04 27.05
CA ASP A 363 35.81 39.86 26.59
C ASP A 363 34.84 38.75 26.12
N TYR A 364 33.66 38.64 26.75
CA TYR A 364 32.64 37.66 26.35
C TYR A 364 31.91 38.07 25.05
N PHE A 365 31.70 39.38 24.83
CA PHE A 365 31.07 39.88 23.61
C PHE A 365 32.01 39.80 22.40
N GLU A 366 33.32 39.94 22.57
CA GLU A 366 34.28 39.67 21.48
C GLU A 366 34.27 38.20 21.05
N ASP A 367 34.14 37.26 21.99
CA ASP A 367 34.03 35.82 21.67
C ASP A 367 32.69 35.44 21.03
N ALA A 368 31.57 36.04 21.44
CA ALA A 368 30.24 35.79 20.85
C ALA A 368 30.08 36.40 19.45
N ILE A 369 30.65 37.59 19.21
CA ILE A 369 30.67 38.23 17.88
C ILE A 369 31.56 37.45 16.91
N SER A 370 32.55 36.70 17.41
CA SER A 370 33.47 35.90 16.58
C SER A 370 32.86 34.58 16.09
N GLN A 371 31.85 34.02 16.78
CA GLN A 371 31.23 32.75 16.37
C GLN A 371 30.10 32.89 15.34
N ASP A 372 29.46 34.06 15.23
CA ASP A 372 28.36 34.31 14.28
C ASP A 372 28.83 34.96 12.94
N ASN A 373 30.10 35.31 12.81
CA ASN A 373 30.66 36.04 11.64
C ASN A 373 31.49 35.18 10.67
N GLU A 374 31.18 33.89 10.50
CA GLU A 374 31.78 33.09 9.42
C GLU A 374 31.08 33.23 8.06
N ASP A 375 30.00 34.00 7.94
CA ASP A 375 29.36 34.23 6.63
C ASP A 375 28.69 35.61 6.52
N LYS A 376 29.51 36.67 6.43
CA LYS A 376 29.23 37.91 5.68
C LYS A 376 30.42 38.88 5.76
N GLY A 377 30.98 39.19 4.60
CA GLY A 377 32.13 40.09 4.46
C GLY A 377 31.86 41.54 4.85
N GLU A 378 32.93 42.14 5.37
CA GLU A 378 33.36 43.55 5.37
C GLU A 378 32.33 44.66 5.60
N ASP A 379 32.46 45.28 6.79
CA ASP A 379 32.56 46.73 7.06
C ASP A 379 31.70 47.18 8.26
N ASN A 380 32.29 47.18 9.47
CA ASN A 380 32.09 48.30 10.40
C ASN A 380 33.04 48.23 11.62
N LYS A 381 34.02 49.15 11.65
CA LYS A 381 34.77 49.49 12.87
C LYS A 381 34.03 50.61 13.61
N GLY A 382 33.64 50.36 14.87
CA GLY A 382 33.39 51.43 15.85
C GLY A 382 31.96 51.61 16.38
N GLY A 383 31.10 50.59 16.40
CA GLY A 383 29.78 50.67 17.05
C GLY A 383 29.80 50.20 18.51
N GLU A 384 29.18 50.93 19.42
CA GLU A 384 28.88 50.48 20.79
C GLU A 384 28.13 49.13 20.74
N PRO A 385 28.43 48.17 21.65
CA PRO A 385 27.83 46.84 21.61
C PRO A 385 26.31 46.93 21.84
N LYS A 386 25.55 46.37 20.90
CA LYS A 386 24.08 46.38 20.89
C LYS A 386 23.55 44.99 21.24
N ILE A 387 22.49 44.93 22.06
CA ILE A 387 21.77 43.70 22.42
C ILE A 387 20.41 43.70 21.74
N GLU A 388 20.09 42.66 20.99
CA GLU A 388 18.74 42.49 20.46
C GLU A 388 17.80 41.93 21.53
N VAL A 389 16.64 42.56 21.71
CA VAL A 389 15.63 42.15 22.70
C VAL A 389 15.08 40.74 22.40
N ARG A 390 15.18 40.29 21.15
CA ARG A 390 14.78 38.96 20.70
C ARG A 390 15.89 38.30 19.90
N THR A 391 16.11 37.02 20.17
CA THR A 391 17.02 36.13 19.43
C THR A 391 16.38 35.51 18.19
N THR A 392 15.10 35.76 17.93
CA THR A 392 14.36 35.21 16.78
C THR A 392 13.55 36.27 16.09
N ALA A 393 13.63 36.31 14.75
CA ALA A 393 12.91 37.23 13.88
C ALA A 393 11.39 37.20 14.06
N ASP A 394 10.73 38.27 13.63
CA ASP A 394 9.27 38.38 13.61
C ASP A 394 8.62 37.30 12.75
N LYS A 395 7.49 36.78 13.24
CA LYS A 395 6.64 35.84 12.51
C LYS A 395 5.34 36.55 12.22
N GLU A 396 4.98 36.65 10.95
CA GLU A 396 3.80 37.37 10.45
C GLU A 396 2.51 37.01 11.21
N ASP A 397 2.33 35.73 11.57
CA ASP A 397 1.14 35.24 12.29
C ASP A 397 1.06 35.64 13.78
N LEU A 398 2.11 36.23 14.35
CA LEU A 398 2.22 36.53 15.78
C LEU A 398 2.57 38.00 16.06
N GLU A 399 2.50 38.87 15.06
CA GLU A 399 2.86 40.30 15.16
C GLU A 399 2.06 41.04 16.26
N ASP A 400 0.80 40.69 16.46
CA ASP A 400 -0.07 41.30 17.48
C ASP A 400 0.24 40.85 18.92
N VAL A 401 0.99 39.74 19.08
CA VAL A 401 1.28 39.11 20.38
C VAL A 401 2.73 39.36 20.78
N LEU A 402 3.63 39.46 19.81
CA LEU A 402 5.05 39.65 20.04
C LEU A 402 5.39 41.14 20.15
N HIS A 403 6.30 41.47 21.06
CA HIS A 403 6.86 42.81 21.10
C HIS A 403 7.86 42.99 19.93
N PRO A 404 7.98 44.22 19.37
CA PRO A 404 8.85 44.48 18.24
C PRO A 404 10.31 44.20 18.59
N GLN A 405 11.05 43.62 17.64
CA GLN A 405 12.49 43.41 17.77
C GLN A 405 13.20 44.78 17.76
N LYS A 406 13.77 45.16 18.90
CA LYS A 406 14.54 46.41 19.09
C LYS A 406 15.97 46.04 19.49
N SER A 407 16.96 46.73 18.94
CA SER A 407 18.35 46.63 19.38
C SER A 407 18.62 47.72 20.41
N LEU A 408 19.06 47.32 21.61
CA LEU A 408 19.35 48.18 22.74
C LEU A 408 20.84 48.41 22.90
N LEU A 409 21.23 49.56 23.44
CA LEU A 409 22.63 49.89 23.74
C LEU A 409 22.97 49.42 25.16
N LEU A 410 24.14 48.82 25.35
CA LEU A 410 24.61 48.46 26.69
C LEU A 410 24.78 49.72 27.56
N PRO A 411 24.23 49.76 28.80
CA PRO A 411 24.42 50.89 29.68
C PRO A 411 25.91 51.05 30.03
N GLY A 412 26.45 52.23 29.72
CA GLY A 412 27.84 52.59 30.04
C GLY A 412 28.12 52.64 31.55
N ALA A 413 29.40 52.83 31.90
CA ALA A 413 29.88 52.80 33.30
C ALA A 413 29.16 53.77 34.26
N GLU A 414 28.52 54.83 33.75
CA GLU A 414 27.71 55.78 34.51
C GLU A 414 26.20 55.54 34.31
N ILE A 415 25.65 54.52 34.97
CA ILE A 415 24.24 54.14 34.80
C ILE A 415 23.26 55.23 35.24
N MET A 416 23.63 56.09 36.19
CA MET A 416 22.77 57.18 36.67
C MET A 416 22.60 58.28 35.63
N SER A 417 23.67 58.66 34.92
CA SER A 417 23.58 59.64 33.82
C SER A 417 22.88 59.04 32.60
N TRP A 418 23.04 57.73 32.36
CA TRP A 418 22.26 57.00 31.35
C TRP A 418 20.77 56.93 31.70
N LEU A 419 20.40 56.51 32.92
CA LEU A 419 19.02 56.50 33.41
C LEU A 419 18.40 57.90 33.41
N GLU A 420 19.17 58.94 33.74
CA GLU A 420 18.70 60.32 33.74
C GLU A 420 18.51 60.84 32.31
N ASN A 421 19.39 60.48 31.37
CA ASN A 421 19.21 60.78 29.95
C ASN A 421 18.00 60.07 29.37
N GLU A 422 17.80 58.79 29.68
CA GLU A 422 16.65 58.02 29.20
C GLU A 422 15.36 58.53 29.83
N TYR A 423 15.37 58.86 31.13
CA TYR A 423 14.25 59.53 31.80
C TYR A 423 13.92 60.88 31.15
N ARG A 424 14.92 61.70 30.81
CA ARG A 424 14.73 63.00 30.15
C ARG A 424 14.23 62.84 28.70
N ALA A 425 14.69 61.82 27.98
CA ALA A 425 14.29 61.52 26.61
C ALA A 425 12.86 60.94 26.53
N SER A 426 12.46 60.17 27.54
CA SER A 426 11.19 59.44 27.58
C SER A 426 10.15 60.10 28.50
N ARG A 427 10.39 61.33 29.03
CA ARG A 427 9.40 62.04 29.86
C ARG A 427 8.23 62.56 29.01
N GLY A 428 7.01 62.19 29.41
CA GLY A 428 5.78 62.80 28.90
C GLY A 428 5.46 64.15 29.57
N PHE A 429 4.38 64.80 29.15
CA PHE A 429 3.95 66.14 29.60
C PHE A 429 3.45 66.21 31.06
N GLU A 430 3.38 65.10 31.80
CA GLU A 430 2.82 65.09 33.16
C GLU A 430 3.91 65.31 34.21
N LEU A 431 3.97 66.54 34.74
CA LEU A 431 4.71 66.85 35.96
C LEU A 431 4.00 66.22 37.16
N GLY A 432 4.58 65.17 37.75
CA GLY A 432 4.40 64.94 39.20
C GLY A 432 4.19 63.51 39.68
N THR A 433 3.93 62.53 38.83
CA THR A 433 3.78 61.13 39.28
C THR A 433 4.44 60.17 38.31
N PHE A 434 5.41 59.39 38.80
CA PHE A 434 5.97 58.26 38.08
C PHE A 434 4.83 57.40 37.54
N ARG A 435 4.69 57.26 36.21
CA ARG A 435 3.85 56.19 35.67
C ARG A 435 4.47 54.87 36.15
N LEU A 436 3.69 54.02 36.81
CA LEU A 436 4.12 52.69 37.26
C LEU A 436 4.62 51.80 36.10
N THR A 437 4.37 52.19 34.85
CA THR A 437 4.89 51.54 33.64
C THR A 437 6.27 52.03 33.20
N LEU A 438 6.75 53.16 33.72
CA LEU A 438 8.06 53.73 33.36
C LEU A 438 9.21 52.93 34.00
N LEU A 439 9.06 52.54 35.27
CA LEU A 439 10.09 51.75 35.99
C LEU A 439 10.31 50.36 35.37
N PRO A 440 9.27 49.60 35.00
CA PRO A 440 9.43 48.37 34.21
C PRO A 440 9.96 48.60 32.81
N ALA A 441 9.67 49.74 32.16
CA ALA A 441 10.19 50.05 30.82
C ALA A 441 11.68 50.43 30.86
N ILE A 442 12.11 51.16 31.89
CA ILE A 442 13.50 51.57 32.12
C ILE A 442 14.37 50.40 32.62
N LEU A 443 13.79 49.41 33.30
CA LEU A 443 14.48 48.18 33.75
C LEU A 443 14.34 47.00 32.77
N LYS A 444 13.62 47.18 31.66
CA LYS A 444 13.55 46.24 30.54
C LYS A 444 14.66 46.48 29.51
N GLU A 445 15.26 47.67 29.55
CA GLU A 445 16.47 48.05 28.82
C GLU A 445 17.72 47.83 29.69
#